data_AF-A0A398DYI7-F1
#
_entry.id   AF-A0A398DYI7-F1
#
_cell.length_a   1.000
_cell.length_b   1.000
_cell.length_c   1.000
_cell.angle_alpha   90.00
_cell.angle_beta   90.00
_cell.angle_gamma   90.00
#
_symmetry.space_group_name_H-M   'P 1'
#
loop_
_entity.id
_entity.type
_entity.pdbx_description
1 polymer ?
#
loop_
_entity_poly.entity_id
_entity_poly.type
_entity_poly.pdbx_seq_one_letter_code
_entity_poly.pdbx_strand_id
1 'polypeptide(L)'
;MKKRVSGIIALFLSFLVLTGCAGQGNAPHEYVAVYTNSELFINWAETDNKLTGQLQQASVDNNTLAVTSENYSFNGVLNGADISITLSNGITMTGTLNKNVLTLSYPANDGTGTMATIAFKPGSVTDFNQAVDGFQKQKKEKDASDADVSLLMAITEDKLDALQAAGVSFDDDMDSFGSLLKGMQSYYQFLKSYVSEQPLTSGRLDVVSQQLNVLSSQLDNIKNFLDVDSSAFGGSFGYHVQQAQALYAQLGNDITKLQQNWKMYQRLNVSDSPVRADAVSSAIGGAQKQQAALSQRIAVAQQQGDSYHSQGEKIYQTASKYVSGLTASGSN
;
A
#
# COMPACT_ATOMS: atom_id res chain seq x y z
N MET A 1 -37.18 14.84 3.08
CA MET A 1 -37.34 15.33 1.70
C MET A 1 -36.31 16.41 1.42
N LYS A 2 -35.17 16.08 0.78
CA LYS A 2 -34.17 17.06 0.34
C LYS A 2 -34.56 17.57 -1.05
N LYS A 3 -34.99 18.82 -1.17
CA LYS A 3 -35.27 19.46 -2.46
C LYS A 3 -33.94 19.71 -3.19
N ARG A 4 -33.67 18.93 -4.24
CA ARG A 4 -32.65 19.25 -5.24
C ARG A 4 -33.26 20.28 -6.19
N VAL A 5 -32.74 21.50 -6.17
CA VAL A 5 -33.09 22.54 -7.14
C VAL A 5 -32.10 22.40 -8.30
N SER A 6 -32.55 21.81 -9.41
CA SER A 6 -31.81 21.81 -10.67
C SER A 6 -32.08 23.13 -11.38
N GLY A 7 -31.10 24.04 -11.38
CA GLY A 7 -31.14 25.30 -12.11
C GLY A 7 -30.57 25.13 -13.51
N ILE A 8 -31.37 25.49 -14.52
CA ILE A 8 -31.00 25.60 -15.93
C ILE A 8 -29.99 26.74 -16.08
N ILE A 9 -28.80 26.46 -16.63
CA ILE A 9 -27.77 27.45 -16.95
C ILE A 9 -28.17 28.15 -18.25
N ALA A 10 -28.58 29.41 -18.16
CA ALA A 10 -28.75 30.29 -19.32
C ALA A 10 -27.43 31.02 -19.59
N LEU A 11 -26.79 30.69 -20.71
CA LEU A 11 -25.54 31.28 -21.17
C LEU A 11 -25.85 32.64 -21.83
N PHE A 12 -25.63 33.76 -21.11
CA PHE A 12 -25.73 35.10 -21.70
C PHE A 12 -24.39 35.49 -22.33
N LEU A 13 -24.33 35.44 -23.67
CA LEU A 13 -23.20 35.91 -24.48
C LEU A 13 -23.44 37.38 -24.85
N SER A 14 -22.80 38.32 -24.16
CA SER A 14 -22.83 39.74 -24.51
C SER A 14 -21.62 40.09 -25.38
N PHE A 15 -21.87 40.39 -26.64
CA PHE A 15 -20.87 40.91 -27.60
C PHE A 15 -20.74 42.42 -27.40
N LEU A 16 -19.59 42.89 -26.90
CA LEU A 16 -19.26 44.31 -26.78
C LEU A 16 -18.27 44.69 -27.90
N VAL A 17 -18.63 45.69 -28.70
CA VAL A 17 -17.80 46.26 -29.78
C VAL A 17 -16.88 47.32 -29.17
N LEU A 18 -15.56 47.15 -29.28
CA LEU A 18 -14.55 48.10 -28.79
C LEU A 18 -13.94 48.88 -29.96
N THR A 19 -14.21 50.18 -30.02
CA THR A 19 -13.50 51.17 -30.84
C THR A 19 -12.37 51.80 -30.01
N GLY A 20 -11.14 51.72 -30.51
CA GLY A 20 -9.92 52.03 -29.77
C GLY A 20 -9.51 53.50 -29.77
N CYS A 21 -9.18 54.02 -28.57
CA CYS A 21 -8.26 55.14 -28.36
C CYS A 21 -7.10 54.67 -27.48
N ALA A 22 -5.89 55.05 -27.86
CA ALA A 22 -4.64 54.61 -27.25
C ALA A 22 -4.31 55.39 -25.95
N GLY A 23 -3.76 54.68 -24.97
CA GLY A 23 -2.63 55.21 -24.20
C GLY A 23 -2.84 55.60 -22.73
N GLN A 24 -3.86 55.10 -22.05
CA GLN A 24 -3.86 55.03 -20.59
C GLN A 24 -3.76 53.55 -20.23
N GLY A 25 -2.73 53.15 -19.48
CA GLY A 25 -2.54 51.77 -19.06
C GLY A 25 -3.69 51.36 -18.15
N ASN A 26 -4.79 50.89 -18.74
CA ASN A 26 -5.96 50.43 -18.01
C ASN A 26 -5.50 49.32 -17.06
N ALA A 27 -5.79 49.49 -15.78
CA ALA A 27 -5.60 48.43 -14.81
C ALA A 27 -6.29 47.17 -15.34
N PRO A 28 -5.74 45.97 -15.10
CA PRO A 28 -6.43 44.75 -15.47
C PRO A 28 -7.83 44.78 -14.85
N HIS A 29 -8.80 44.26 -15.59
CA HIS A 29 -10.20 44.18 -15.15
C HIS A 29 -10.56 42.75 -14.71
N GLU A 30 -9.55 41.91 -14.51
CA GLU A 30 -9.67 40.49 -14.19
C GLU A 30 -8.63 40.13 -13.13
N TYR A 31 -9.09 39.53 -12.04
CA TYR A 31 -8.25 39.12 -10.93
C TYR A 31 -8.64 37.76 -10.38
N VAL A 32 -7.65 37.03 -9.87
CA VAL A 32 -7.80 35.72 -9.23
C VAL A 32 -7.25 35.77 -7.80
N ALA A 33 -7.94 35.12 -6.88
CA ALA A 33 -7.46 34.84 -5.53
C ALA A 33 -7.50 33.33 -5.27
N VAL A 34 -6.35 32.80 -4.85
CA VAL A 34 -6.11 31.36 -4.62
C VAL A 34 -5.99 31.11 -3.13
N TYR A 35 -6.86 30.25 -2.59
CA TYR A 35 -6.85 29.80 -1.20
C TYR A 35 -6.75 28.28 -1.11
N THR A 36 -6.48 27.75 0.09
CA THR A 36 -6.33 26.32 0.34
C THR A 36 -7.51 25.47 -0.16
N ASN A 37 -8.73 25.99 -0.10
CA ASN A 37 -9.95 25.27 -0.46
C ASN A 37 -10.94 26.08 -1.32
N SER A 38 -10.51 27.23 -1.86
CA SER A 38 -11.35 28.04 -2.73
C SER A 38 -10.56 28.89 -3.69
N GLU A 39 -11.07 29.02 -4.91
CA GLU A 39 -10.64 29.99 -5.90
C GLU A 39 -11.72 31.05 -6.07
N LEU A 40 -11.30 32.31 -6.20
CA LEU A 40 -12.19 33.40 -6.56
C LEU A 40 -11.67 34.07 -7.82
N PHE A 41 -12.57 34.34 -8.76
CA PHE A 41 -12.32 35.12 -9.95
C PHE A 41 -13.26 36.31 -9.95
N ILE A 42 -12.73 37.51 -10.19
CA ILE A 42 -13.53 38.72 -10.28
C ILE A 42 -13.19 39.45 -11.57
N ASN A 43 -14.23 39.83 -12.32
CA ASN A 43 -14.09 40.66 -13.50
C ASN A 43 -15.14 41.78 -13.54
N TRP A 44 -14.79 42.91 -14.17
CA TRP A 44 -15.73 44.03 -14.31
C TRP A 44 -15.49 44.90 -15.53
N ALA A 45 -16.51 45.66 -15.89
CA ALA A 45 -16.40 46.84 -16.73
C ALA A 45 -16.49 48.10 -15.85
N GLU A 46 -15.82 49.17 -16.27
CA GLU A 46 -15.85 50.47 -15.61
C GLU A 46 -16.36 51.54 -16.58
N THR A 47 -17.29 52.39 -16.12
CA THR A 47 -17.78 53.55 -16.86
C THR A 47 -18.15 54.66 -15.88
N ASP A 48 -17.56 55.85 -16.03
CA ASP A 48 -17.76 57.00 -15.14
C ASP A 48 -17.61 56.64 -13.66
N ASN A 49 -16.52 55.96 -13.30
CA ASN A 49 -16.22 55.46 -11.95
C ASN A 49 -17.25 54.45 -11.38
N LYS A 50 -18.18 53.94 -12.20
CA LYS A 50 -19.12 52.88 -11.82
C LYS A 50 -18.63 51.55 -12.34
N LEU A 51 -18.72 50.53 -11.49
CA LEU A 51 -18.31 49.17 -11.78
C LEU A 51 -19.55 48.30 -12.00
N THR A 52 -19.53 47.49 -13.06
CA THR A 52 -20.48 46.41 -13.27
C THR A 52 -19.71 45.14 -13.58
N GLY A 53 -19.96 44.05 -12.86
CA GLY A 53 -19.11 42.88 -12.96
C GLY A 53 -19.70 41.61 -12.39
N GLN A 54 -18.87 40.57 -12.35
CA GLN A 54 -19.18 39.30 -11.73
C GLN A 54 -18.02 38.83 -10.83
N LEU A 55 -18.39 38.22 -9.72
CA LEU A 55 -17.51 37.47 -8.85
C LEU A 55 -17.93 36.00 -8.94
N GLN A 56 -17.02 35.16 -9.40
CA GLN A 56 -17.15 33.72 -9.42
C GLN A 56 -16.33 33.13 -8.29
N GLN A 57 -16.90 32.17 -7.59
CA GLN A 57 -16.23 31.37 -6.59
C GLN A 57 -16.28 29.91 -7.02
N ALA A 58 -15.18 29.20 -6.86
CA ALA A 58 -15.13 27.75 -6.85
C ALA A 58 -14.58 27.32 -5.49
N SER A 59 -15.23 26.38 -4.82
CA SER A 59 -14.75 25.87 -3.54
C SER A 59 -14.78 24.36 -3.51
N VAL A 60 -13.82 23.79 -2.79
CA VAL A 60 -13.71 22.36 -2.56
C VAL A 60 -14.33 22.06 -1.21
N ASP A 61 -15.34 21.20 -1.19
CA ASP A 61 -15.85 20.66 0.06
C ASP A 61 -14.76 19.78 0.71
N ASN A 62 -14.31 20.11 1.91
CA ASN A 62 -13.17 19.43 2.55
C ASN A 62 -13.41 17.93 2.80
N ASN A 63 -14.66 17.47 2.84
CA ASN A 63 -15.00 16.08 3.14
C ASN A 63 -15.13 15.23 1.87
N THR A 64 -15.81 15.76 0.87
CA THR A 64 -16.16 15.08 -0.37
C THR A 64 -15.22 15.44 -1.52
N LEU A 65 -14.43 16.50 -1.35
CA LEU A 65 -13.60 17.14 -2.37
C LEU A 65 -14.39 17.61 -3.60
N ALA A 66 -15.73 17.63 -3.51
CA ALA A 66 -16.57 18.10 -4.59
C ALA A 66 -16.32 19.59 -4.82
N VAL A 67 -16.06 19.95 -6.08
CA VAL A 67 -15.99 21.36 -6.48
C VAL A 67 -17.42 21.89 -6.61
N THR A 68 -17.75 22.90 -5.82
CA THR A 68 -18.96 23.71 -5.98
C THR A 68 -18.59 25.05 -6.58
N SER A 69 -19.48 25.64 -7.37
CA SER A 69 -19.26 26.98 -7.91
C SER A 69 -20.48 27.87 -7.70
N GLU A 70 -20.21 29.11 -7.34
CA GLU A 70 -21.19 30.17 -7.13
C GLU A 70 -20.81 31.37 -7.98
N ASN A 71 -21.81 32.12 -8.44
CA ASN A 71 -21.61 33.31 -9.26
C ASN A 71 -22.49 34.44 -8.71
N TYR A 72 -21.88 35.60 -8.54
CA TYR A 72 -22.53 36.80 -8.04
C TYR A 72 -22.29 37.95 -9.00
N SER A 73 -23.34 38.50 -9.60
CA SER A 73 -23.23 39.79 -10.26
C SER A 73 -23.05 40.89 -9.21
N PHE A 74 -22.39 41.98 -9.57
CA PHE A 74 -22.23 43.12 -8.67
C PHE A 74 -22.29 44.46 -9.39
N ASN A 75 -22.64 45.48 -8.62
CA ASN A 75 -22.43 46.87 -8.97
C ASN A 75 -21.48 47.51 -7.96
N GLY A 76 -20.70 48.49 -8.38
CA GLY A 76 -19.77 49.15 -7.48
C GLY A 76 -19.33 50.54 -7.94
N VAL A 77 -18.40 51.10 -7.18
CA VAL A 77 -17.78 52.41 -7.43
C VAL A 77 -16.27 52.29 -7.20
N LEU A 78 -15.49 52.92 -8.06
CA LEU A 78 -14.05 53.10 -7.91
C LEU A 78 -13.75 54.59 -7.75
N ASN A 79 -13.22 55.01 -6.61
CA ASN A 79 -12.87 56.41 -6.35
C ASN A 79 -11.38 56.53 -6.04
N GLY A 80 -10.58 56.83 -7.06
CA GLY A 80 -9.13 56.76 -6.94
C GLY A 80 -8.67 55.31 -6.76
N ALA A 81 -8.05 55.01 -5.60
CA ALA A 81 -7.64 53.65 -5.26
C ALA A 81 -8.72 52.87 -4.47
N ASP A 82 -9.73 53.56 -3.94
CA ASP A 82 -10.75 52.95 -3.08
C ASP A 82 -11.86 52.31 -3.93
N ILE A 83 -12.21 51.07 -3.60
CA ILE A 83 -13.23 50.30 -4.30
C ILE A 83 -14.34 49.87 -3.33
N SER A 84 -15.58 49.96 -3.77
CA SER A 84 -16.75 49.43 -3.06
C SER A 84 -17.64 48.69 -4.06
N ILE A 85 -17.92 47.41 -3.81
CA ILE A 85 -18.83 46.59 -4.63
C ILE A 85 -19.93 46.01 -3.76
N THR A 86 -21.13 45.89 -4.31
CA THR A 86 -22.27 45.21 -3.69
C THR A 86 -22.69 44.06 -4.58
N LEU A 87 -22.55 42.84 -4.06
CA LEU A 87 -22.92 41.60 -4.72
C LEU A 87 -24.45 41.44 -4.76
N SER A 88 -24.94 40.63 -5.69
CA SER A 88 -26.37 40.35 -5.89
C SER A 88 -27.05 39.69 -4.68
N ASN A 89 -26.27 39.09 -3.78
CA ASN A 89 -26.75 38.53 -2.52
C ASN A 89 -26.84 39.58 -1.38
N GLY A 90 -26.55 40.85 -1.67
CA GLY A 90 -26.61 41.97 -0.72
C GLY A 90 -25.33 42.20 0.09
N ILE A 91 -24.31 41.35 -0.04
CA ILE A 91 -23.02 41.56 0.64
C ILE A 91 -22.29 42.72 -0.03
N THR A 92 -21.84 43.68 0.78
CA THR A 92 -20.95 44.76 0.34
C THR A 92 -19.52 44.45 0.73
N MET A 93 -18.61 44.58 -0.23
CA MET A 93 -17.17 44.44 -0.05
C MET A 93 -16.50 45.78 -0.35
N THR A 94 -15.57 46.20 0.51
CA THR A 94 -14.85 47.48 0.38
C THR A 94 -13.35 47.26 0.47
N GLY A 95 -12.55 48.08 -0.20
CA GLY A 95 -11.12 47.85 -0.19
C GLY A 95 -10.35 48.79 -1.09
N THR A 96 -9.19 48.33 -1.57
CA THR A 96 -8.26 49.17 -2.35
C THR A 96 -7.66 48.41 -3.53
N LEU A 97 -7.46 49.11 -4.64
CA LEU A 97 -6.67 48.66 -5.78
C LEU A 97 -5.30 49.37 -5.77
N ASN A 98 -4.25 48.67 -5.35
CA ASN A 98 -2.90 49.23 -5.22
C ASN A 98 -1.87 48.37 -5.96
N LYS A 99 -1.13 48.94 -6.91
CA LYS A 99 -0.11 48.25 -7.72
C LYS A 99 -0.61 46.93 -8.32
N ASN A 100 -1.81 46.97 -8.90
CA ASN A 100 -2.50 45.80 -9.47
C ASN A 100 -2.85 44.69 -8.47
N VAL A 101 -2.86 44.97 -7.16
CA VAL A 101 -3.41 44.06 -6.16
C VAL A 101 -4.73 44.62 -5.68
N LEU A 102 -5.80 43.89 -5.95
CA LEU A 102 -7.14 44.21 -5.45
C LEU A 102 -7.28 43.56 -4.07
N THR A 103 -7.44 44.38 -3.04
CA THR A 103 -7.73 43.90 -1.68
C THR A 103 -9.16 44.26 -1.34
N LEU A 104 -10.01 43.29 -1.02
CA LEU A 104 -11.41 43.50 -0.63
C LEU A 104 -11.66 42.97 0.78
N SER A 105 -12.36 43.72 1.59
CA SER A 105 -12.78 43.35 2.94
C SER A 105 -14.30 43.22 3.01
N TYR A 106 -14.76 42.20 3.72
CA TYR A 106 -16.18 41.87 3.88
C TYR A 106 -16.45 41.34 5.30
N PRO A 107 -17.68 41.45 5.81
CA PRO A 107 -18.03 40.86 7.10
C PRO A 107 -17.85 39.34 7.06
N ALA A 108 -17.08 38.79 7.98
CA ALA A 108 -16.93 37.35 8.12
C ALA A 108 -18.27 36.73 8.57
N ASN A 109 -18.63 35.59 8.00
CA ASN A 109 -19.83 34.83 8.38
C ASN A 109 -19.60 33.97 9.64
N ASP A 110 -18.68 34.37 10.53
CA ASP A 110 -18.28 33.62 11.73
C ASP A 110 -19.08 34.02 12.98
N GLY A 111 -19.98 35.01 12.86
CA GLY A 111 -20.80 35.53 13.96
C GLY A 111 -20.04 36.42 14.96
N THR A 112 -18.75 36.68 14.74
CA THR A 112 -17.92 37.53 15.61
C THR A 112 -17.97 39.01 15.23
N GLY A 113 -18.49 39.31 14.04
CA GLY A 113 -18.50 40.67 13.48
C GLY A 113 -17.13 41.12 12.99
N THR A 114 -16.16 40.21 12.84
CA THR A 114 -14.86 40.53 12.27
C THR A 114 -14.94 40.75 10.76
N MET A 115 -13.98 41.49 10.22
CA MET A 115 -13.81 41.66 8.78
C MET A 115 -12.81 40.63 8.27
N ALA A 116 -13.18 39.90 7.25
CA ALA A 116 -12.27 39.08 6.47
C ALA A 116 -11.75 39.89 5.28
N THR A 117 -10.53 39.58 4.81
CA THR A 117 -9.89 40.27 3.69
C THR A 117 -9.45 39.26 2.64
N ILE A 118 -9.74 39.57 1.38
CA ILE A 118 -9.30 38.83 0.21
C ILE A 118 -8.32 39.67 -0.60
N ALA A 119 -7.19 39.08 -0.96
CA ALA A 119 -6.20 39.70 -1.83
C ALA A 119 -6.19 38.98 -3.19
N PHE A 120 -6.66 39.67 -4.22
CA PHE A 120 -6.62 39.20 -5.59
C PHE A 120 -5.39 39.73 -6.32
N LYS A 121 -4.84 38.89 -7.19
CA LYS A 121 -3.76 39.25 -8.12
C LYS A 121 -4.32 39.28 -9.55
N PRO A 122 -3.70 40.02 -10.48
CA PRO A 122 -4.12 40.01 -11.87
C PRO A 122 -4.07 38.58 -12.39
N GLY A 123 -5.17 38.13 -13.02
CA GLY A 123 -5.32 36.76 -13.46
C GLY A 123 -6.54 36.63 -14.36
N SER A 124 -6.42 35.77 -15.35
CA SER A 124 -7.46 35.50 -16.35
C SER A 124 -8.40 34.40 -15.89
N VAL A 125 -9.51 34.22 -16.63
CA VAL A 125 -10.38 33.04 -16.49
C VAL A 125 -9.62 31.72 -16.71
N THR A 126 -8.56 31.72 -17.52
CA THR A 126 -7.71 30.55 -17.74
C THR A 126 -6.95 30.19 -16.46
N ASP A 127 -6.40 31.17 -15.76
CA ASP A 127 -5.67 30.96 -14.49
C ASP A 127 -6.61 30.42 -13.41
N PHE A 128 -7.83 30.97 -13.32
CA PHE A 128 -8.88 30.45 -12.46
C PHE A 128 -9.23 28.99 -12.77
N ASN A 129 -9.50 28.67 -14.04
CA ASN A 129 -9.83 27.30 -14.46
C ASN A 129 -8.68 26.31 -14.18
N GLN A 130 -7.42 26.73 -14.38
CA GLN A 130 -6.26 25.91 -14.05
C GLN A 130 -6.17 25.61 -12.54
N ALA A 131 -6.46 26.59 -11.69
CA ALA A 131 -6.48 26.39 -10.24
C ALA A 131 -7.60 25.43 -9.83
N VAL A 132 -8.80 25.58 -10.40
CA VAL A 132 -9.93 24.65 -10.21
C VAL A 132 -9.61 23.23 -10.68
N ASP A 133 -8.96 23.07 -11.84
CA ASP A 133 -8.49 21.77 -12.34
C ASP A 133 -7.47 21.15 -11.37
N GLY A 134 -6.63 21.97 -10.74
CA GLY A 134 -5.71 21.57 -9.67
C GLY A 134 -6.42 20.87 -8.51
N PHE A 135 -7.54 21.42 -8.05
CA PHE A 135 -8.35 20.79 -7.00
C PHE A 135 -8.96 19.46 -7.43
N GLN A 136 -9.49 19.38 -8.65
CA GLN A 136 -10.05 18.14 -9.16
C GLN A 136 -9.00 17.04 -9.31
N LYS A 137 -7.78 17.42 -9.72
CA LYS A 137 -6.66 16.49 -9.79
C LYS A 137 -6.27 15.97 -8.41
N GLN A 138 -6.13 16.86 -7.42
CA GLN A 138 -5.87 16.48 -6.04
C GLN A 138 -6.95 15.55 -5.48
N LYS A 139 -8.23 15.79 -5.80
CA LYS A 139 -9.33 14.88 -5.47
C LYS A 139 -9.10 13.49 -6.05
N LYS A 140 -8.87 13.38 -7.35
CA LYS A 140 -8.68 12.09 -8.02
C LYS A 140 -7.49 11.32 -7.44
N GLU A 141 -6.39 12.02 -7.16
CA GLU A 141 -5.21 11.44 -6.52
C GLU A 141 -5.51 10.95 -5.10
N LYS A 142 -6.26 11.73 -4.31
CA LYS A 142 -6.69 11.32 -2.97
C LYS A 142 -7.67 10.14 -3.00
N ASP A 143 -8.68 10.16 -3.86
CA ASP A 143 -9.66 9.09 -3.99
C ASP A 143 -8.98 7.78 -4.42
N ALA A 144 -8.05 7.85 -5.38
CA ALA A 144 -7.24 6.70 -5.81
C ALA A 144 -6.37 6.17 -4.66
N SER A 145 -5.72 7.07 -3.91
CA SER A 145 -4.90 6.65 -2.76
C SER A 145 -5.72 6.06 -1.62
N ASP A 146 -6.92 6.57 -1.35
CA ASP A 146 -7.84 6.04 -0.34
C ASP A 146 -8.32 4.62 -0.73
N ALA A 147 -8.63 4.41 -2.01
CA ALA A 147 -8.97 3.10 -2.55
C ALA A 147 -7.78 2.12 -2.45
N ASP A 148 -6.58 2.57 -2.80
CA ASP A 148 -5.36 1.75 -2.71
C ASP A 148 -5.04 1.36 -1.27
N VAL A 149 -5.15 2.28 -0.31
CA VAL A 149 -4.93 1.97 1.11
C VAL A 149 -5.96 0.96 1.62
N SER A 150 -7.24 1.13 1.25
CA SER A 150 -8.30 0.20 1.66
C SER A 150 -8.10 -1.19 1.05
N LEU A 151 -7.76 -1.26 -0.24
CA LEU A 151 -7.43 -2.50 -0.93
C LEU A 151 -6.20 -3.17 -0.32
N LEU A 152 -5.15 -2.41 0.01
CA LEU A 152 -3.94 -2.95 0.63
C LEU A 152 -4.18 -3.45 2.05
N MET A 153 -5.02 -2.79 2.84
CA MET A 153 -5.43 -3.29 4.16
C MET A 153 -6.17 -4.63 4.02
N ALA A 154 -7.13 -4.72 3.09
CA ALA A 154 -7.85 -5.96 2.81
C ALA A 154 -6.91 -7.08 2.32
N ILE A 155 -6.00 -6.78 1.39
CA ILE A 155 -4.98 -7.74 0.92
C ILE A 155 -4.08 -8.19 2.08
N THR A 156 -3.69 -7.27 2.97
CA THR A 156 -2.83 -7.60 4.10
C THR A 156 -3.53 -8.54 5.07
N GLU A 157 -4.80 -8.28 5.37
CA GLU A 157 -5.64 -9.11 6.24
C GLU A 157 -5.90 -10.50 5.62
N ASP A 158 -6.36 -10.56 4.37
CA ASP A 158 -6.55 -11.81 3.63
C ASP A 158 -5.27 -12.65 3.56
N LYS A 159 -4.11 -12.01 3.38
CA LYS A 159 -2.83 -12.71 3.33
C LYS A 159 -2.34 -13.12 4.70
N LEU A 160 -2.65 -12.37 5.75
CA LEU A 160 -2.38 -12.78 7.13
C LEU A 160 -3.15 -14.06 7.45
N ASP A 161 -4.43 -14.07 7.09
CA ASP A 161 -5.33 -15.19 7.26
C ASP A 161 -4.88 -16.35 6.39
N ALA A 162 -4.49 -16.10 5.13
CA ALA A 162 -3.92 -17.12 4.27
C ALA A 162 -2.59 -17.65 4.82
N LEU A 163 -1.75 -16.84 5.48
CA LEU A 163 -0.53 -17.32 6.12
C LEU A 163 -0.80 -18.17 7.36
N GLN A 164 -1.82 -17.81 8.15
CA GLN A 164 -2.26 -18.61 9.29
C GLN A 164 -2.95 -19.91 8.84
N ALA A 165 -3.82 -19.83 7.83
CA ALA A 165 -4.64 -20.92 7.33
C ALA A 165 -3.87 -21.86 6.38
N ALA A 166 -2.97 -21.32 5.56
CA ALA A 166 -1.98 -22.13 4.84
C ALA A 166 -1.11 -22.88 5.82
N GLY A 167 -1.08 -22.45 7.09
CA GLY A 167 -0.78 -23.30 8.22
C GLY A 167 0.40 -24.18 7.88
N VAL A 168 1.49 -23.56 7.42
CA VAL A 168 2.70 -24.26 6.96
C VAL A 168 3.34 -24.85 8.20
N SER A 169 2.65 -25.83 8.73
CA SER A 169 3.01 -26.61 9.86
C SER A 169 3.96 -27.61 9.28
N PHE A 170 5.22 -27.44 9.65
CA PHE A 170 6.23 -28.44 9.37
C PHE A 170 6.08 -29.63 10.31
N ASP A 171 5.06 -29.66 11.20
CA ASP A 171 4.88 -30.71 12.20
C ASP A 171 4.68 -32.08 11.54
N ASP A 172 3.82 -32.19 10.52
CA ASP A 172 3.60 -33.43 9.78
C ASP A 172 4.87 -33.90 9.04
N ASP A 173 5.64 -32.96 8.49
CA ASP A 173 6.92 -33.23 7.85
C ASP A 173 7.94 -33.73 8.88
N MET A 174 8.02 -33.08 10.06
CA MET A 174 8.93 -33.44 11.15
C MET A 174 8.57 -34.78 11.79
N ASP A 175 7.29 -35.12 11.90
CA ASP A 175 6.81 -36.42 12.35
C ASP A 175 7.16 -37.54 11.37
N SER A 176 7.11 -37.24 10.06
CA SER A 176 7.55 -38.15 9.00
C SER A 176 9.05 -38.41 9.08
N PHE A 177 9.88 -37.38 9.25
CA PHE A 177 11.32 -37.54 9.49
C PHE A 177 11.61 -38.34 10.76
N GLY A 178 10.92 -38.02 11.86
CA GLY A 178 11.07 -38.73 13.13
C GLY A 178 10.74 -40.21 13.01
N SER A 179 9.70 -40.55 12.23
CA SER A 179 9.30 -41.94 11.95
C SER A 179 10.33 -42.68 11.11
N LEU A 180 10.87 -42.06 10.06
CA LEU A 180 11.95 -42.63 9.24
C LEU A 180 13.20 -42.90 10.09
N LEU A 181 13.63 -41.93 10.91
CA LEU A 181 14.79 -42.08 11.77
C LEU A 181 14.62 -43.23 12.80
N LYS A 182 13.44 -43.33 13.44
CA LYS A 182 13.11 -44.45 14.33
C LYS A 182 13.15 -45.79 13.61
N GLY A 183 12.69 -45.83 12.35
CA GLY A 183 12.82 -46.99 11.47
C GLY A 183 14.28 -47.39 11.28
N MET A 184 15.14 -46.46 10.90
CA MET A 184 16.58 -46.71 10.73
C MET A 184 17.24 -47.21 12.02
N GLN A 185 16.91 -46.62 13.16
CA GLN A 185 17.41 -47.07 14.47
C GLN A 185 16.98 -48.52 14.76
N SER A 186 15.72 -48.86 14.47
CA SER A 186 15.17 -50.21 14.69
C SER A 186 15.87 -51.24 13.80
N TYR A 187 16.09 -50.92 12.51
CA TYR A 187 16.85 -51.78 11.59
C TYR A 187 18.29 -51.98 12.04
N TYR A 188 18.96 -50.94 12.53
CA TYR A 188 20.31 -51.06 13.06
C TYR A 188 20.37 -51.96 14.32
N GLN A 189 19.40 -51.85 15.24
CA GLN A 189 19.34 -52.76 16.40
C GLN A 189 19.05 -54.20 15.98
N PHE A 190 18.16 -54.39 15.00
CA PHE A 190 17.91 -55.71 14.42
C PHE A 190 19.21 -56.31 13.86
N LEU A 191 19.95 -55.56 13.05
CA LEU A 191 21.26 -55.98 12.53
C LEU A 191 22.20 -56.43 13.65
N LYS A 192 22.36 -55.64 14.73
CA LYS A 192 23.21 -56.04 15.85
C LYS A 192 22.76 -57.33 16.53
N SER A 193 21.45 -57.50 16.72
CA SER A 193 20.89 -58.70 17.36
C SER A 193 21.07 -59.95 16.49
N TYR A 194 20.75 -59.84 15.20
CA TYR A 194 20.77 -60.96 14.26
C TYR A 194 22.19 -61.51 14.04
N VAL A 195 23.19 -60.63 14.10
CA VAL A 195 24.59 -60.95 13.87
C VAL A 195 25.30 -61.48 15.13
N SER A 196 24.71 -61.26 16.32
CA SER A 196 25.28 -61.71 17.60
C SER A 196 25.29 -63.23 17.76
N GLU A 197 24.47 -63.95 16.99
CA GLU A 197 24.42 -65.40 16.96
C GLU A 197 25.51 -65.98 16.04
N GLN A 198 26.65 -66.30 16.64
CA GLN A 198 27.78 -66.97 15.99
C GLN A 198 27.65 -68.50 16.04
N PRO A 199 28.18 -69.24 15.04
CA PRO A 199 28.87 -68.75 13.84
C PRO A 199 27.91 -68.17 12.77
N LEU A 200 28.34 -67.11 12.07
CA LEU A 200 27.59 -66.57 10.93
C LEU A 200 27.70 -67.49 9.71
N THR A 201 26.56 -67.85 9.13
CA THR A 201 26.48 -68.54 7.84
C THR A 201 26.42 -67.53 6.69
N SER A 202 26.78 -67.94 5.46
CA SER A 202 26.69 -67.07 4.28
C SER A 202 25.28 -66.53 4.05
N GLY A 203 24.24 -67.37 4.26
CA GLY A 203 22.86 -66.91 4.15
C GLY A 203 22.49 -65.82 5.18
N ARG A 204 23.09 -65.82 6.37
CA ARG A 204 22.91 -64.73 7.34
C ARG A 204 23.59 -63.44 6.88
N LEU A 205 24.77 -63.52 6.25
CA LEU A 205 25.44 -62.35 5.67
C LEU A 205 24.65 -61.73 4.52
N ASP A 206 23.99 -62.55 3.69
CA ASP A 206 23.11 -62.05 2.61
C ASP A 206 21.94 -61.25 3.18
N VAL A 207 21.27 -61.77 4.22
CA VAL A 207 20.19 -61.06 4.92
C VAL A 207 20.68 -59.73 5.49
N VAL A 208 21.85 -59.74 6.14
CA VAL A 208 22.46 -58.53 6.71
C VAL A 208 22.76 -57.49 5.63
N SER A 209 23.26 -57.91 4.47
CA SER A 209 23.53 -57.03 3.33
C SER A 209 22.25 -56.44 2.74
N GLN A 210 21.18 -57.24 2.64
CA GLN A 210 19.86 -56.74 2.22
C GLN A 210 19.30 -55.69 3.20
N GLN A 211 19.44 -55.90 4.51
CA GLN A 211 18.99 -54.91 5.50
C GLN A 211 19.81 -53.61 5.45
N LEU A 212 21.11 -53.68 5.13
CA LEU A 212 21.92 -52.49 4.88
C LEU A 212 21.41 -51.69 3.66
N ASN A 213 20.97 -52.37 2.60
CA ASN A 213 20.34 -51.71 1.45
C ASN A 213 19.03 -51.02 1.83
N VAL A 214 18.22 -51.62 2.72
CA VAL A 214 17.01 -50.97 3.26
C VAL A 214 17.37 -49.69 4.02
N LEU A 215 18.41 -49.71 4.85
CA LEU A 215 18.91 -48.51 5.54
C LEU A 215 19.39 -47.43 4.56
N SER A 216 20.10 -47.81 3.48
CA SER A 216 20.50 -46.88 2.43
C SER A 216 19.28 -46.23 1.78
N SER A 217 18.27 -47.03 1.42
CA SER A 217 17.04 -46.52 0.82
C SER A 217 16.28 -45.59 1.77
N GLN A 218 16.24 -45.87 3.07
CA GLN A 218 15.64 -44.95 4.05
C GLN A 218 16.41 -43.63 4.17
N LEU A 219 17.75 -43.67 4.11
CA LEU A 219 18.57 -42.46 4.08
C LEU A 219 18.32 -41.64 2.81
N ASP A 220 18.21 -42.30 1.66
CA ASP A 220 17.88 -41.63 0.39
C ASP A 220 16.48 -41.03 0.43
N ASN A 221 15.51 -41.68 1.08
CA ASN A 221 14.20 -41.08 1.32
C ASN A 221 14.30 -39.80 2.17
N ILE A 222 15.09 -39.81 3.26
CA ILE A 222 15.33 -38.59 4.06
C ILE A 222 15.96 -37.47 3.20
N LYS A 223 16.94 -37.81 2.36
CA LYS A 223 17.56 -36.84 1.42
C LYS A 223 16.55 -36.28 0.44
N ASN A 224 15.75 -37.13 -0.19
CA ASN A 224 14.73 -36.73 -1.15
C ASN A 224 13.64 -35.85 -0.51
N PHE A 225 13.28 -36.11 0.75
CA PHE A 225 12.36 -35.24 1.50
C PHE A 225 12.92 -33.82 1.72
N LEU A 226 14.24 -33.68 1.87
CA LEU A 226 14.91 -32.38 2.06
C LEU A 226 15.22 -31.65 0.75
N ASP A 227 15.35 -32.39 -0.35
CA ASP A 227 15.67 -31.80 -1.64
C ASP A 227 14.50 -30.99 -2.19
N VAL A 228 14.70 -29.68 -2.25
CA VAL A 228 13.72 -28.67 -2.69
C VAL A 228 13.39 -28.81 -4.18
N ASP A 229 14.27 -29.42 -4.98
CA ASP A 229 14.12 -29.53 -6.44
C ASP A 229 13.49 -30.87 -6.87
N SER A 230 13.22 -31.78 -5.92
CA SER A 230 12.74 -33.13 -6.21
C SER A 230 11.23 -33.17 -6.50
N SER A 231 10.82 -32.63 -7.65
CA SER A 231 9.46 -32.80 -8.20
C SER A 231 9.04 -34.28 -8.38
N ALA A 232 10.00 -35.21 -8.30
CA ALA A 232 9.82 -36.63 -8.59
C ALA A 232 9.26 -37.47 -7.44
N PHE A 233 9.25 -36.98 -6.19
CA PHE A 233 8.91 -37.84 -5.03
C PHE A 233 8.03 -37.20 -3.96
N GLY A 234 7.13 -36.28 -4.32
CA GLY A 234 6.11 -35.80 -3.37
C GLY A 234 6.68 -35.36 -2.02
N GLY A 235 7.94 -34.89 -2.00
CA GLY A 235 8.63 -34.45 -0.79
C GLY A 235 7.93 -33.20 -0.29
N SER A 236 6.99 -33.41 0.64
CA SER A 236 6.10 -32.37 1.16
C SER A 236 6.91 -31.23 1.78
N PHE A 237 8.01 -31.56 2.46
CA PHE A 237 8.83 -30.58 3.15
C PHE A 237 9.48 -29.54 2.23
N GLY A 238 10.25 -29.96 1.22
CA GLY A 238 10.88 -29.04 0.27
C GLY A 238 9.86 -28.14 -0.44
N TYR A 239 8.73 -28.72 -0.84
CA TYR A 239 7.61 -28.00 -1.44
C TYR A 239 6.95 -26.99 -0.47
N HIS A 240 6.72 -27.37 0.78
CA HIS A 240 6.19 -26.49 1.83
C HIS A 240 7.14 -25.32 2.13
N VAL A 241 8.45 -25.59 2.19
CA VAL A 241 9.48 -24.54 2.33
C VAL A 241 9.43 -23.57 1.16
N GLN A 242 9.35 -24.07 -0.08
CA GLN A 242 9.28 -23.22 -1.28
C GLN A 242 8.01 -22.36 -1.30
N GLN A 243 6.85 -22.93 -0.97
CA GLN A 243 5.60 -22.18 -0.85
C GLN A 243 5.68 -21.10 0.23
N ALA A 244 6.23 -21.42 1.40
CA ALA A 244 6.43 -20.46 2.47
C ALA A 244 7.36 -19.32 2.06
N GLN A 245 8.45 -19.63 1.33
CA GLN A 245 9.35 -18.63 0.77
C GLN A 245 8.69 -17.74 -0.29
N ALA A 246 7.84 -18.30 -1.15
CA ALA A 246 7.09 -17.54 -2.14
C ALA A 246 6.10 -16.56 -1.46
N LEU A 247 5.38 -17.02 -0.45
CA LEU A 247 4.49 -16.18 0.37
C LEU A 247 5.27 -15.08 1.11
N TYR A 248 6.43 -15.42 1.68
CA TYR A 248 7.33 -14.45 2.32
C TYR A 248 7.76 -13.34 1.36
N ALA A 249 8.17 -13.70 0.14
CA ALA A 249 8.59 -12.74 -0.89
C ALA A 249 7.42 -11.85 -1.34
N GLN A 250 6.24 -12.44 -1.53
CA GLN A 250 5.05 -11.71 -1.93
C GLN A 250 4.61 -10.70 -0.85
N LEU A 251 4.62 -11.09 0.42
CA LEU A 251 4.31 -10.20 1.55
C LEU A 251 5.30 -9.02 1.62
N GLY A 252 6.61 -9.27 1.40
CA GLY A 252 7.62 -8.21 1.36
C GLY A 252 7.37 -7.18 0.24
N ASN A 253 6.95 -7.64 -0.94
CA ASN A 253 6.59 -6.76 -2.05
C ASN A 253 5.37 -5.89 -1.73
N ASP A 254 4.36 -6.45 -1.06
CA ASP A 254 3.14 -5.73 -0.70
C ASP A 254 3.40 -4.69 0.40
N ILE A 255 4.19 -5.03 1.41
CA ILE A 255 4.66 -4.07 2.43
C ILE A 255 5.38 -2.89 1.78
N THR A 256 6.24 -3.17 0.79
CA THR A 256 6.98 -2.12 0.05
C THR A 256 6.03 -1.19 -0.71
N LYS A 257 5.04 -1.75 -1.42
CA LYS A 257 4.01 -0.96 -2.13
C LYS A 257 3.20 -0.09 -1.17
N LEU A 258 2.79 -0.65 -0.02
CA LEU A 258 2.05 0.09 0.99
C LEU A 258 2.86 1.27 1.56
N GLN A 259 4.15 1.07 1.83
CA GLN A 259 5.04 2.15 2.26
C GLN A 259 5.20 3.25 1.20
N GLN A 260 5.28 2.88 -0.09
CA GLN A 260 5.38 3.85 -1.19
C GLN A 260 4.09 4.67 -1.34
N ASN A 261 2.93 4.00 -1.34
CA ASN A 261 1.63 4.65 -1.42
C ASN A 261 1.38 5.57 -0.21
N TRP A 262 1.76 5.13 0.99
CA TRP A 262 1.68 5.96 2.19
C TRP A 262 2.56 7.22 2.10
N LYS A 263 3.80 7.11 1.62
CA LYS A 263 4.66 8.28 1.38
C LYS A 263 4.07 9.24 0.35
N MET A 264 3.42 8.72 -0.69
CA MET A 264 2.71 9.56 -1.67
C MET A 264 1.56 10.31 -1.01
N TYR A 265 0.76 9.63 -0.18
CA TYR A 265 -0.32 10.23 0.59
C TYR A 265 0.17 11.36 1.51
N GLN A 266 1.27 11.13 2.23
CA GLN A 266 1.87 12.14 3.10
C GLN A 266 2.30 13.40 2.33
N ARG A 267 2.78 13.26 1.09
CA ARG A 267 3.17 14.40 0.23
C ARG A 267 2.00 15.25 -0.24
N LEU A 268 0.81 14.67 -0.35
CA LEU A 268 -0.41 15.40 -0.71
C LEU A 268 -0.92 16.30 0.44
N ASN A 269 -0.18 16.36 1.56
CA ASN A 269 -0.45 17.20 2.72
C ASN A 269 -1.89 17.05 3.24
N VAL A 270 -2.42 15.83 3.14
CA VAL A 270 -3.73 15.44 3.68
C VAL A 270 -3.57 15.22 5.18
N SER A 271 -3.13 16.24 5.90
CA SER A 271 -2.70 16.19 7.31
C SER A 271 -3.84 15.97 8.29
N ASP A 272 -5.09 16.04 7.85
CA ASP A 272 -6.25 16.11 8.75
C ASP A 272 -6.83 14.76 9.15
N SER A 273 -6.19 13.63 8.81
CA SER A 273 -6.65 12.30 9.25
C SER A 273 -5.57 11.52 10.02
N PRO A 274 -5.24 11.93 11.27
CA PRO A 274 -4.30 11.22 12.13
C PRO A 274 -4.71 9.76 12.37
N VAL A 275 -6.01 9.47 12.40
CA VAL A 275 -6.57 8.11 12.57
C VAL A 275 -6.06 7.13 11.50
N ARG A 276 -5.71 7.61 10.30
CA ARG A 276 -5.22 6.75 9.21
C ARG A 276 -3.72 6.48 9.27
N ALA A 277 -2.92 7.40 9.81
CA ALA A 277 -1.47 7.23 9.89
C ALA A 277 -1.09 6.08 10.83
N ASP A 278 -1.76 6.02 11.99
CA ASP A 278 -1.52 4.97 12.99
C ASP A 278 -2.00 3.60 12.49
N ALA A 279 -3.15 3.56 11.80
CA ALA A 279 -3.68 2.33 11.22
C ALA A 279 -2.73 1.75 10.14
N VAL A 280 -2.26 2.58 9.21
CA VAL A 280 -1.31 2.15 8.17
C VAL A 280 0.02 1.71 8.79
N SER A 281 0.55 2.47 9.76
CA SER A 281 1.79 2.12 10.45
C SER A 281 1.66 0.81 11.23
N SER A 282 0.52 0.60 11.90
CA SER A 282 0.21 -0.63 12.63
C SER A 282 0.08 -1.83 11.69
N ALA A 283 -0.59 -1.66 10.54
CA ALA A 283 -0.71 -2.70 9.52
C ALA A 283 0.66 -3.10 8.96
N ILE A 284 1.51 -2.13 8.62
CA ILE A 284 2.90 -2.38 8.18
C ILE A 284 3.68 -3.13 9.26
N GLY A 285 3.62 -2.67 10.52
CA GLY A 285 4.32 -3.29 11.64
C GLY A 285 3.83 -4.73 11.90
N GLY A 286 2.52 -4.97 11.82
CA GLY A 286 1.92 -6.29 11.93
C GLY A 286 2.39 -7.25 10.83
N ALA A 287 2.37 -6.79 9.57
CA ALA A 287 2.84 -7.56 8.42
C ALA A 287 4.33 -7.90 8.53
N GLN A 288 5.17 -6.94 8.93
CA GLN A 288 6.61 -7.17 9.16
C GLN A 288 6.88 -8.19 10.27
N LYS A 289 6.13 -8.13 11.38
CA LYS A 289 6.24 -9.11 12.47
C LYS A 289 5.91 -10.53 12.00
N GLN A 290 4.87 -10.67 11.17
CA GLN A 290 4.48 -11.98 10.63
C GLN A 290 5.48 -12.49 9.59
N GLN A 291 6.00 -11.60 8.75
CA GLN A 291 7.10 -11.91 7.83
C GLN A 291 8.33 -12.47 8.59
N ALA A 292 8.72 -11.83 9.70
CA ALA A 292 9.81 -12.31 10.54
C ALA A 292 9.51 -13.67 11.20
N ALA A 293 8.29 -13.87 11.71
CA ALA A 293 7.88 -15.14 12.30
C ALA A 293 7.90 -16.29 11.27
N LEU A 294 7.43 -16.05 10.06
CA LEU A 294 7.47 -17.04 8.96
C LEU A 294 8.92 -17.41 8.60
N SER A 295 9.80 -16.41 8.46
CA SER A 295 11.22 -16.63 8.19
C SER A 295 11.89 -17.48 9.28
N GLN A 296 11.59 -17.19 10.56
CA GLN A 296 12.11 -17.98 11.68
C GLN A 296 11.62 -19.44 11.64
N ARG A 297 10.33 -19.67 11.33
CA ARG A 297 9.77 -21.02 11.23
C ARG A 297 10.43 -21.83 10.10
N ILE A 298 10.63 -21.23 8.93
CA ILE A 298 11.34 -21.86 7.81
C ILE A 298 12.75 -22.26 8.25
N ALA A 299 13.49 -21.36 8.89
CA ALA A 299 14.86 -21.61 9.34
C ALA A 299 14.95 -22.76 10.37
N VAL A 300 14.04 -22.77 11.36
CA VAL A 300 13.99 -23.84 12.37
C VAL A 300 13.68 -25.19 11.71
N ALA A 301 12.72 -25.23 10.79
CA ALA A 301 12.32 -26.45 10.13
C ALA A 301 13.45 -27.01 9.24
N GLN A 302 14.17 -26.14 8.50
CA GLN A 302 15.36 -26.52 7.74
C GLN A 302 16.45 -27.09 8.64
N GLN A 303 16.77 -26.41 9.74
CA GLN A 303 17.76 -26.88 10.71
C GLN A 303 17.39 -28.27 11.29
N GLN A 304 16.12 -28.50 11.58
CA GLN A 304 15.65 -29.78 12.11
C GLN A 304 15.71 -30.89 11.04
N GLY A 305 15.32 -30.58 9.80
CA GLY A 305 15.52 -31.46 8.65
C GLY A 305 16.97 -31.89 8.47
N ASP A 306 17.91 -30.94 8.46
CA ASP A 306 19.35 -31.20 8.37
C ASP A 306 19.84 -32.08 9.53
N SER A 307 19.33 -31.86 10.74
CA SER A 307 19.64 -32.68 11.90
C SER A 307 19.20 -34.13 11.70
N TYR A 308 17.99 -34.37 11.20
CA TYR A 308 17.50 -35.71 10.91
C TYR A 308 18.34 -36.40 9.84
N HIS A 309 18.72 -35.68 8.79
CA HIS A 309 19.61 -36.19 7.76
C HIS A 309 20.96 -36.62 8.31
N SER A 310 21.63 -35.76 9.07
CA SER A 310 22.92 -36.07 9.70
C SER A 310 22.84 -37.29 10.63
N GLN A 311 21.76 -37.40 11.41
CA GLN A 311 21.53 -38.56 12.27
C GLN A 311 21.33 -39.85 11.45
N GLY A 312 20.54 -39.79 10.38
CA GLY A 312 20.36 -40.89 9.43
C GLY A 312 21.68 -41.33 8.80
N GLU A 313 22.50 -40.39 8.32
CA GLU A 313 23.84 -40.68 7.77
C GLU A 313 24.72 -41.40 8.79
N LYS A 314 24.75 -40.91 10.03
CA LYS A 314 25.53 -41.52 11.11
C LYS A 314 25.09 -42.95 11.40
N ILE A 315 23.78 -43.22 11.45
CA ILE A 315 23.25 -44.58 11.63
C ILE A 315 23.70 -45.48 10.47
N TYR A 316 23.52 -45.02 9.24
CA TYR A 316 23.91 -45.77 8.04
C TYR A 316 25.40 -46.06 8.00
N GLN A 317 26.26 -45.07 8.22
CA GLN A 317 27.72 -45.25 8.24
C GLN A 317 28.15 -46.24 9.34
N THR A 318 27.52 -46.16 10.51
CA THR A 318 27.80 -47.08 11.63
C THR A 318 27.37 -48.51 11.28
N ALA A 319 26.18 -48.68 10.69
CA ALA A 319 25.69 -49.98 10.23
C ALA A 319 26.57 -50.57 9.13
N SER A 320 26.92 -49.76 8.12
CA SER A 320 27.79 -50.15 7.00
C SER A 320 29.16 -50.64 7.49
N LYS A 321 29.81 -49.86 8.36
CA LYS A 321 31.10 -50.26 8.98
C LYS A 321 30.98 -51.54 9.80
N TYR A 322 29.88 -51.71 10.53
CA TYR A 322 29.63 -52.93 11.29
C TYR A 322 29.50 -54.15 10.38
N VAL A 323 28.69 -54.05 9.32
CA VAL A 323 28.46 -55.12 8.34
C VAL A 323 29.74 -55.49 7.58
N SER A 324 30.55 -54.52 7.17
CA SER A 324 31.81 -54.78 6.44
C SER A 324 32.85 -55.55 7.25
N GLY A 325 32.73 -55.56 8.58
CA GLY A 325 33.62 -56.31 9.48
C GLY A 325 33.22 -57.77 9.70
N LEU A 326 32.09 -58.21 9.16
CA LEU A 326 31.56 -59.56 9.37
C LEU A 326 32.14 -60.55 8.36
N THR A 327 32.40 -61.78 8.82
CA THR A 327 32.86 -62.89 7.98
C THR A 327 32.02 -64.14 8.23
N ALA A 328 31.87 -64.99 7.21
CA ALA A 328 31.17 -66.26 7.34
C ALA A 328 32.12 -67.30 7.97
N SER A 329 31.58 -68.15 8.83
CA SER A 329 32.33 -69.31 9.32
C SER A 329 32.35 -70.39 8.25
N GLY A 330 33.54 -70.89 7.90
CA GLY A 330 33.72 -71.94 6.89
C GLY A 330 34.02 -71.44 5.48
N SER A 331 34.14 -70.13 5.26
CA SER A 331 34.75 -69.57 4.04
C SER A 331 36.27 -69.50 4.21
N ASN A 332 36.92 -70.65 4.07
CA ASN A 332 38.33 -70.76 3.65
C ASN A 332 38.36 -71.33 2.24
#